data_AF-A0AB74BJS3-F1
#
_entry.id   AF-A0AB74BJS3-F1
#
_cell.length_a   1.000
_cell.length_b   1.000
_cell.length_c   1.000
_cell.angle_alpha   90.00
_cell.angle_beta   90.00
_cell.angle_gamma   90.00
#
_symmetry.space_group_name_H-M   'P 1'
#
loop_
_entity.id
_entity.type
_entity.pdbx_description
1 polymer ?
#
loop_
_entity_poly.entity_id
_entity_poly.type
_entity_poly.pdbx_seq_one_letter_code
_entity_poly.pdbx_strand_id
1 'polypeptide(L)'
;MVAETLYRERKLSVAAIAQKLHVSKSTLYSYLRHRGVAISAYEKSARKASGVRDNGNTGISTTKVATLLLTLRIENNSKFVRGKKRTIEHIEHFYLDEYDAQRRSNGEYELKVPYDSDAELDDTVNELLSDIASGADDRHCFSESEVHMEGTDRYW
;
A
#
# COMPACT_ATOMS: atom_id res chain seq x y z
N MET A 1 -20.47 -12.97 -2.32
CA MET A 1 -19.83 -12.81 -3.65
C MET A 1 -18.36 -13.21 -3.53
N VAL A 2 -17.76 -13.73 -4.62
CA VAL A 2 -16.43 -14.36 -4.63
C VAL A 2 -15.33 -13.46 -4.02
N ALA A 3 -15.28 -12.17 -4.36
CA ALA A 3 -14.25 -11.25 -3.87
C ALA A 3 -14.29 -11.04 -2.35
N GLU A 4 -15.49 -10.84 -1.79
CA GLU A 4 -15.70 -10.70 -0.35
C GLU A 4 -15.33 -11.98 0.41
N THR A 5 -15.73 -13.13 -0.12
CA THR A 5 -15.39 -14.44 0.46
C THR A 5 -13.88 -14.67 0.47
N LEU A 6 -13.19 -14.44 -0.65
CA LEU A 6 -11.74 -14.60 -0.75
C LEU A 6 -10.97 -13.65 0.18
N TYR A 7 -11.46 -12.42 0.34
CA TYR A 7 -10.86 -11.45 1.26
C TYR A 7 -11.07 -11.85 2.73
N ARG A 8 -12.29 -12.26 3.11
CA ARG A 8 -12.63 -12.73 4.47
C ARG A 8 -11.96 -14.05 4.83
N GLU A 9 -11.75 -14.94 3.87
CA GLU A 9 -11.04 -16.21 4.08
C GLU A 9 -9.56 -16.01 4.43
N ARG A 10 -8.99 -14.84 4.13
CA ARG A 10 -7.59 -14.44 4.41
C ARG A 10 -6.50 -15.39 3.89
N LYS A 11 -6.84 -16.41 3.08
CA LYS A 11 -5.91 -17.40 2.52
C LYS A 11 -5.03 -16.88 1.38
N LEU A 12 -5.47 -15.82 0.69
CA LEU A 12 -4.78 -15.23 -0.45
C LEU A 12 -4.40 -13.78 -0.14
N SER A 13 -3.21 -13.35 -0.58
CA SER A 13 -2.83 -11.93 -0.55
C SER A 13 -3.77 -11.11 -1.44
N VAL A 14 -3.88 -9.81 -1.17
CA VAL A 14 -4.73 -8.91 -1.96
C VAL A 14 -4.33 -8.94 -3.44
N ALA A 15 -3.01 -8.98 -3.71
CA ALA A 15 -2.47 -9.15 -5.06
C ALA A 15 -2.96 -10.46 -5.73
N ALA A 16 -2.92 -11.58 -5.01
CA ALA A 16 -3.38 -12.87 -5.54
C ALA A 16 -4.89 -12.91 -5.77
N ILE A 17 -5.68 -12.23 -4.93
CA ILE A 17 -7.13 -12.09 -5.12
C ILE A 17 -7.41 -11.23 -6.36
N ALA A 18 -6.72 -10.10 -6.51
CA ALA A 18 -6.84 -9.21 -7.66
C ALA A 18 -6.53 -9.95 -8.98
N GLN A 19 -5.40 -10.68 -9.02
CA GLN A 19 -5.04 -11.53 -10.15
C GLN A 19 -6.09 -12.60 -10.45
N LYS A 20 -6.56 -13.34 -9.43
CA LYS A 20 -7.56 -14.39 -9.57
C LYS A 20 -8.90 -13.89 -10.08
N LEU A 21 -9.26 -12.66 -9.73
CA LEU A 21 -10.49 -12.00 -10.16
C LEU A 21 -10.33 -11.23 -11.48
N HIS A 22 -9.11 -11.18 -12.04
CA HIS A 22 -8.77 -10.37 -13.21
C HIS A 22 -9.18 -8.89 -13.06
N VAL A 23 -8.99 -8.34 -11.86
CA VAL A 23 -9.25 -6.94 -11.55
C VAL A 23 -8.01 -6.32 -10.91
N SER A 24 -7.85 -5.00 -11.02
CA SER A 24 -6.80 -4.29 -10.29
C SER A 24 -7.06 -4.32 -8.77
N LYS A 25 -5.99 -4.17 -7.96
CA LYS A 25 -6.12 -4.05 -6.50
C LYS A 25 -7.02 -2.86 -6.12
N SER A 26 -6.94 -1.75 -6.84
CA SER A 26 -7.78 -0.56 -6.67
C SER A 26 -9.27 -0.88 -6.84
N THR A 27 -9.61 -1.66 -7.88
CA THR A 27 -10.97 -2.13 -8.14
C THR A 27 -11.45 -3.07 -7.03
N LEU A 28 -10.59 -4.00 -6.59
CA LEU A 28 -10.88 -4.90 -5.47
C LEU A 28 -11.14 -4.12 -4.17
N TYR A 29 -10.30 -3.15 -3.82
CA TYR A 29 -10.48 -2.31 -2.63
C TYR A 29 -11.74 -1.46 -2.71
N SER A 30 -11.99 -0.79 -3.85
CA SER A 30 -13.22 -0.01 -4.08
C SER A 30 -14.46 -0.87 -3.89
N TYR A 31 -14.46 -2.09 -4.43
CA TYR A 31 -15.55 -3.03 -4.29
C TYR A 31 -15.77 -3.48 -2.83
N LEU A 32 -14.70 -3.82 -2.11
CA LEU A 32 -14.78 -4.25 -0.72
C LEU A 32 -15.28 -3.13 0.20
N ARG A 33 -14.83 -1.88 0.01
CA ARG A 33 -15.32 -0.72 0.76
C ARG A 33 -16.79 -0.41 0.45
N HIS A 34 -17.20 -0.44 -0.81
CA HIS A 34 -18.61 -0.26 -1.20
C HIS A 34 -19.52 -1.33 -0.59
N ARG A 35 -18.98 -2.54 -0.36
CA ARG A 35 -19.69 -3.65 0.30
C ARG A 35 -19.70 -3.56 1.83
N GLY A 36 -19.10 -2.50 2.41
CA GLY A 36 -19.01 -2.33 3.87
C GLY A 36 -18.13 -3.38 4.54
N VAL A 37 -17.24 -4.03 3.80
CA VAL A 37 -16.26 -4.96 4.37
C VAL A 37 -15.22 -4.12 5.10
N ALA A 38 -15.02 -4.38 6.40
CA ALA A 38 -13.99 -3.72 7.18
C ALA A 38 -12.61 -4.05 6.59
N ILE A 39 -12.08 -3.12 5.78
CA ILE A 39 -10.69 -3.12 5.34
C ILE A 39 -9.92 -2.47 6.50
N SER A 40 -9.87 -3.17 7.63
CA SER A 40 -9.09 -2.76 8.79
C SER A 40 -7.63 -2.68 8.38
N ALA A 41 -6.94 -1.64 8.84
CA ALA A 41 -5.50 -1.46 8.75
C ALA A 41 -4.81 -2.82 8.87
N TYR A 42 -4.08 -3.18 7.81
CA TYR A 42 -3.04 -4.20 7.78
C TYR A 42 -2.89 -5.08 9.04
N GLU A 43 -3.71 -6.13 9.20
CA GLU A 43 -3.38 -7.26 10.10
C GLU A 43 -2.51 -8.29 9.33
N LYS A 44 -1.36 -7.88 8.80
CA LYS A 44 -0.40 -8.83 8.19
C LYS A 44 0.34 -9.67 9.23
N SER A 45 0.31 -9.29 10.51
CA SER A 45 0.90 -10.05 11.62
C SER A 45 0.34 -11.48 11.73
N ALA A 46 -0.92 -11.71 11.37
CA ALA A 46 -1.53 -13.03 11.46
C ALA A 46 -1.22 -13.96 10.25
N ARG A 47 -0.81 -13.41 9.09
CA ARG A 47 -0.71 -14.20 7.85
C ARG A 47 0.65 -14.88 7.63
N LYS A 48 1.73 -14.46 8.30
CA LYS A 48 3.02 -15.16 8.19
C LYS A 48 3.40 -16.03 9.40
N ALA A 49 2.59 -16.06 10.47
CA ALA A 49 2.73 -17.07 11.52
C ALA A 49 2.34 -18.50 11.07
N SER A 50 1.58 -18.64 9.98
CA SER A 50 1.13 -19.95 9.47
C SER A 50 1.93 -20.47 8.26
N GLY A 51 2.96 -19.74 7.82
CA GLY A 51 3.92 -20.22 6.81
C GLY A 51 5.04 -21.00 7.48
N VAL A 52 4.82 -22.29 7.72
CA VAL A 52 5.82 -23.18 8.32
C VAL A 52 7.11 -23.20 7.48
N ARG A 53 8.16 -22.56 8.01
CA ARG A 53 9.50 -23.16 8.10
C ARG A 53 10.06 -22.86 9.48
N ASP A 54 10.13 -23.95 10.24
CA ASP A 54 10.75 -24.09 11.54
C ASP A 54 12.25 -23.74 11.46
N ASN A 55 12.69 -22.72 12.20
CA ASN A 55 13.90 -22.83 13.00
C ASN A 55 13.90 -21.76 14.09
N GLY A 56 13.99 -22.23 15.33
CA GLY A 56 13.71 -21.45 16.53
C GLY A 56 14.51 -20.16 16.64
N ASN A 57 13.79 -19.04 16.72
CA ASN A 57 14.16 -17.95 17.61
C ASN A 57 12.86 -17.27 18.07
N THR A 58 12.39 -17.61 19.27
CA THR A 58 11.37 -16.84 19.99
C THR A 58 12.00 -15.51 20.43
N GLY A 59 12.34 -14.67 19.45
CA GLY A 59 12.62 -13.27 19.67
C GLY A 59 11.28 -12.57 19.71
N ILE A 60 10.98 -11.90 20.82
CA ILE A 60 9.85 -10.98 20.93
C ILE A 60 9.99 -9.99 19.77
N SER A 61 9.18 -10.13 18.72
CA SER A 61 9.15 -9.20 17.59
C SER A 61 8.53 -7.91 18.10
N THR A 62 9.36 -6.98 18.51
CA THR A 62 8.92 -5.62 18.80
C THR A 62 8.56 -5.00 17.46
N THR A 63 7.27 -4.92 17.15
CA THR A 63 6.78 -4.19 15.99
C THR A 63 7.25 -2.75 16.12
N LYS A 64 8.15 -2.35 15.22
CA LYS A 64 8.67 -0.99 15.13
C LYS A 64 7.76 -0.20 14.23
N VAL A 65 7.75 1.12 14.38
CA VAL A 65 7.04 2.01 13.45
C VAL A 65 8.09 2.89 12.79
N ALA A 66 8.21 2.79 11.47
CA ALA A 66 9.04 3.68 10.66
C ALA A 66 8.22 4.90 10.27
N THR A 67 8.82 6.08 10.40
CA THR A 67 8.29 7.30 9.79
C THR A 67 8.89 7.42 8.39
N LEU A 68 8.04 7.31 7.37
CA LEU A 68 8.44 7.42 5.96
C LEU A 68 7.95 8.73 5.37
N LEU A 69 8.74 9.30 4.48
CA LEU A 69 8.49 10.55 3.81
C LEU A 69 8.37 10.27 2.31
N LEU A 70 7.14 10.35 1.82
CA LEU A 70 6.77 10.09 0.43
C LEU A 70 6.67 11.41 -0.33
N THR A 71 7.50 11.56 -1.34
CA THR A 71 7.34 12.60 -2.37
C THR A 71 6.43 12.05 -3.46
N LEU A 72 5.17 12.50 -3.48
CA LEU A 72 4.19 12.04 -4.48
C LEU A 72 4.20 12.97 -5.70
N ARG A 73 4.77 12.49 -6.82
CA ARG A 73 4.70 13.20 -8.10
C ARG A 73 3.87 12.42 -9.10
N ILE A 74 2.69 12.97 -9.43
CA ILE A 74 1.81 12.44 -10.47
C ILE A 74 1.80 13.38 -11.66
N GLU A 75 1.95 12.83 -12.86
CA GLU A 75 1.86 13.57 -14.12
C GLU A 75 0.94 12.87 -15.11
N ASN A 76 0.31 13.64 -16.00
CA ASN A 76 -0.52 13.03 -17.04
C ASN A 76 0.40 12.42 -18.11
N ASN A 77 0.05 11.25 -18.65
CA ASN A 77 0.76 10.67 -19.80
C ASN A 77 0.59 11.50 -21.08
N SER A 78 -0.39 12.40 -21.12
CA SER A 78 -0.68 13.22 -22.29
C SER A 78 -1.21 14.59 -21.89
N LYS A 79 -0.85 15.62 -22.67
CA LYS A 79 -1.31 17.01 -22.49
C LYS A 79 -2.83 17.19 -22.65
N PHE A 80 -3.50 16.21 -23.26
CA PHE A 80 -4.94 16.24 -23.49
C PHE A 80 -5.75 15.64 -22.32
N VAL A 81 -5.08 14.96 -21.38
CA VAL A 81 -5.72 14.34 -20.22
C VAL A 81 -5.64 15.28 -19.03
N ARG A 82 -6.71 15.36 -18.23
CA ARG A 82 -6.76 16.16 -16.99
C ARG A 82 -7.10 15.28 -15.78
N GLY A 83 -6.31 14.24 -15.57
CA GLY A 83 -6.54 13.20 -14.56
C GLY A 83 -5.80 13.44 -13.23
N LYS A 84 -4.68 14.17 -13.24
CA LYS A 84 -3.76 14.37 -12.10
C LYS A 84 -4.44 14.57 -10.75
N LYS A 85 -5.37 15.52 -10.62
CA LYS A 85 -6.06 15.81 -9.35
C LYS A 85 -6.82 14.58 -8.83
N ARG A 86 -7.63 13.94 -9.68
CA ARG A 86 -8.41 12.75 -9.30
C ARG A 86 -7.51 11.56 -8.98
N THR A 87 -6.36 11.46 -9.64
CA THR A 87 -5.37 10.42 -9.36
C THR A 87 -4.74 10.62 -7.99
N ILE A 88 -4.35 11.85 -7.64
CA ILE A 88 -3.81 12.18 -6.31
C ILE A 88 -4.86 11.89 -5.23
N GLU A 89 -6.08 12.39 -5.38
CA GLU A 89 -7.18 12.13 -4.42
C GLU A 89 -7.46 10.64 -4.24
N HIS A 90 -7.37 9.86 -5.32
CA HIS A 90 -7.50 8.41 -5.25
C HIS A 90 -6.35 7.76 -4.49
N ILE A 91 -5.10 8.15 -4.77
CA ILE A 91 -3.94 7.61 -4.06
C ILE A 91 -4.00 7.93 -2.57
N GLU A 92 -4.32 9.18 -2.22
CA GLU A 92 -4.52 9.61 -0.84
C GLU A 92 -5.55 8.73 -0.14
N HIS A 93 -6.74 8.56 -0.74
CA HIS A 93 -7.85 7.85 -0.12
C HIS A 93 -7.66 6.33 -0.03
N PHE A 94 -7.00 5.73 -1.03
CA PHE A 94 -6.92 4.26 -1.13
C PHE A 94 -5.60 3.67 -0.63
N TYR A 95 -4.49 4.42 -0.69
CA TYR A 95 -3.16 3.89 -0.34
C TYR A 95 -2.54 4.62 0.86
N LEU A 96 -2.69 5.94 0.95
CA LEU A 96 -2.00 6.72 2.00
C LEU A 96 -2.78 6.73 3.33
N ASP A 97 -4.12 6.75 3.27
CA ASP A 97 -5.00 6.68 4.44
C ASP A 97 -4.75 5.45 5.33
N GLU A 98 -4.19 4.37 4.78
CA GLU A 98 -3.82 3.16 5.54
C GLU A 98 -2.67 3.39 6.53
N TYR A 99 -1.84 4.41 6.31
CA TYR A 99 -0.63 4.69 7.10
C TYR A 99 -0.73 6.00 7.88
N ASP A 100 -1.96 6.43 8.20
CA ASP A 100 -2.26 7.70 8.86
C ASP A 100 -1.56 8.89 8.18
N ALA A 101 -1.55 8.91 6.85
CA ALA A 101 -0.74 9.84 6.07
C ALA A 101 -1.05 11.30 6.38
N GLN A 102 -0.01 12.08 6.68
CA GLN A 102 -0.12 13.52 6.90
C GLN A 102 0.70 14.29 5.88
N ARG A 103 0.04 15.21 5.17
CA ARG A 103 0.72 16.07 4.21
C ARG A 103 1.47 17.19 4.94
N ARG A 104 2.79 17.22 4.80
CA ARG A 104 3.67 18.26 5.37
C ARG A 104 3.62 19.55 4.54
N SER A 105 4.12 20.64 5.11
CA SER A 105 4.14 21.96 4.46
C SER A 105 5.02 22.02 3.20
N ASN A 106 6.03 21.14 3.10
CA ASN A 106 6.89 20.99 1.94
C ASN A 106 6.23 20.18 0.80
N GLY A 107 5.04 19.61 1.02
CA GLY A 107 4.30 18.83 0.03
C GLY A 107 4.53 17.32 0.08
N GLU A 108 5.44 16.83 0.92
CA GLU A 108 5.65 15.41 1.18
C GLU A 108 4.55 14.84 2.09
N TYR A 109 4.38 13.52 2.06
CA TYR A 109 3.49 12.80 2.97
C TYR A 109 4.31 12.05 4.01
N GLU A 110 4.01 12.28 5.27
CA GLU A 110 4.50 11.48 6.39
C GLU A 110 3.61 10.26 6.57
N LEU A 111 4.19 9.07 6.51
CA LEU A 111 3.51 7.78 6.66
C LEU A 111 4.07 7.05 7.89
N LYS A 112 3.20 6.40 8.66
CA LYS A 112 3.60 5.56 9.80
C LYS A 112 3.46 4.09 9.42
N VAL A 113 4.58 3.45 9.11
CA VAL A 113 4.60 2.06 8.63
C VAL A 113 5.09 1.13 9.74
N PRO A 114 4.22 0.27 10.30
CA PRO A 114 4.65 -0.76 11.24
C PRO A 114 5.44 -1.85 10.49
N TYR A 115 6.54 -2.31 11.08
CA TYR A 115 7.38 -3.36 10.50
C TYR A 115 8.09 -4.18 11.58
N ASP A 116 8.24 -5.48 11.33
CA ASP A 116 8.95 -6.40 12.22
C ASP A 116 10.39 -6.68 11.75
N SER A 117 10.66 -6.50 10.46
CA SER A 117 11.98 -6.71 9.86
C SER A 117 12.25 -5.74 8.70
N ASP A 118 13.52 -5.48 8.40
CA ASP A 118 13.90 -4.56 7.32
C ASP A 118 13.42 -5.06 5.94
N ALA A 119 13.41 -6.38 5.72
CA ALA A 119 12.90 -6.97 4.49
C ALA A 119 11.37 -6.80 4.35
N GLU A 120 10.63 -6.86 5.45
CA GLU A 120 9.20 -6.55 5.41
C GLU A 120 8.95 -5.09 5.11
N LEU A 121 9.76 -4.19 5.68
CA LEU A 121 9.67 -2.77 5.38
C LEU A 121 9.95 -2.52 3.89
N ASP A 122 11.00 -3.13 3.33
CA ASP A 122 11.30 -3.06 1.89
C ASP A 122 10.13 -3.54 1.03
N ASP A 123 9.59 -4.73 1.33
CA ASP A 123 8.46 -5.28 0.60
C ASP A 123 7.25 -4.34 0.66
N THR A 124 6.99 -3.76 1.83
CA THR A 124 5.84 -2.87 2.07
C THR A 124 5.98 -1.56 1.30
N VAL A 125 7.16 -0.94 1.32
CA VAL A 125 7.42 0.30 0.57
C VAL A 125 7.40 0.06 -0.94
N ASN A 126 8.00 -1.03 -1.41
CA ASN A 126 7.95 -1.39 -2.84
C ASN A 126 6.52 -1.69 -3.30
N GLU A 127 5.71 -2.35 -2.47
CA GLU A 127 4.29 -2.60 -2.75
C GLU A 127 3.50 -1.28 -2.81
N LEU A 128 3.74 -0.35 -1.87
CA LEU A 128 3.14 0.98 -1.89
C LEU A 128 3.47 1.75 -3.17
N LEU A 129 4.75 1.81 -3.55
CA LEU A 129 5.19 2.49 -4.78
C LEU A 129 4.56 1.86 -6.03
N SER A 130 4.48 0.53 -6.08
CA SER A 130 3.83 -0.20 -7.17
C SER A 130 2.33 0.09 -7.25
N ASP A 131 1.65 0.17 -6.11
CA ASP A 131 0.22 0.47 -6.04
C ASP A 131 -0.07 1.92 -6.45
N ILE A 132 0.79 2.87 -6.06
CA ILE A 132 0.75 4.27 -6.54
C ILE A 132 0.92 4.33 -8.07
N ALA A 133 1.93 3.64 -8.61
CA ALA A 133 2.20 3.62 -10.05
C ALA A 133 1.02 3.02 -10.84
N SER A 134 0.46 1.89 -10.38
CA SER A 134 -0.72 1.28 -10.97
C SER A 134 -1.95 2.19 -10.88
N GLY A 135 -2.17 2.85 -9.74
CA GLY A 135 -3.29 3.78 -9.56
C GLY A 135 -3.20 5.01 -10.46
N ALA A 136 -1.97 5.42 -10.82
CA ALA A 136 -1.72 6.46 -11.81
C ALA A 136 -2.01 5.98 -13.23
N ASP A 137 -1.49 4.81 -13.61
CA ASP A 137 -1.65 4.26 -14.97
C ASP A 137 -3.13 3.99 -15.32
N ASP A 138 -3.91 3.48 -14.35
CA ASP A 138 -5.37 3.29 -14.45
C ASP A 138 -6.12 4.57 -14.88
N ARG A 139 -5.52 5.75 -14.66
CA ARG A 139 -6.09 7.07 -14.97
C ARG A 139 -5.28 7.83 -16.04
N HIS A 140 -4.49 7.11 -16.84
CA HIS A 140 -3.61 7.66 -17.87
C HIS A 140 -2.65 8.71 -17.31
N CYS A 141 -2.14 8.46 -16.12
CA CYS A 141 -1.09 9.21 -15.46
C CYS A 141 0.12 8.31 -15.24
N PHE A 142 1.27 8.89 -14.94
CA PHE A 142 2.43 8.17 -14.41
C PHE A 142 2.84 8.76 -13.08
N SER A 143 3.60 7.98 -12.31
CA SER A 143 4.12 8.36 -11.00
C SER A 143 5.65 8.36 -11.03
N GLU A 144 6.26 9.40 -10.48
CA GLU A 144 7.69 9.47 -10.13
C GLU A 144 7.77 9.75 -8.63
N SER A 145 7.39 8.75 -7.84
CA SER A 145 7.36 8.89 -6.39
C SER A 145 8.58 8.27 -5.75
N GLU A 146 9.08 8.93 -4.73
CA GLU A 146 10.24 8.49 -3.94
C GLU A 146 9.83 8.41 -2.48
N VAL A 147 10.34 7.41 -1.77
CA VAL A 147 10.13 7.25 -0.34
C VAL A 147 11.47 7.26 0.37
N HIS A 148 11.57 7.97 1.48
CA HIS A 148 12.73 7.91 2.35
C HIS A 148 12.34 7.74 3.81
N MET A 149 13.17 7.06 4.59
CA MET A 149 12.91 6.86 6.01
C MET A 149 13.55 7.98 6.84
N GLU A 150 12.72 8.66 7.64
CA GLU A 150 13.14 9.80 8.44
C GLU A 150 14.26 9.43 9.42
N GLY A 151 15.33 10.23 9.43
CA GLY A 151 16.50 10.00 10.29
C GLY A 151 17.48 8.93 9.79
N THR A 152 17.31 8.42 8.57
CA THR A 152 18.21 7.46 7.93
C THR A 152 18.54 7.86 6.48
N ASP A 153 19.62 7.31 5.92
CA ASP A 153 19.98 7.47 4.51
C ASP A 153 19.31 6.40 3.61
N ARG A 154 18.17 5.85 4.03
CA ARG A 154 17.47 4.78 3.30
C ARG A 154 16.37 5.36 2.41
N TYR A 155 16.43 5.00 1.13
CA TYR A 155 15.54 5.46 0.06
C TYR A 155 14.98 4.29 -0.73
N TRP A 156 13.82 4.51 -1.34
CA TRP A 156 13.13 3.63 -2.28
C TRP A 156 12.56 4.42 -3.44
#